data_AF-A0A6P7F654-F1
#
_entry.id   AF-A0A6P7F654-F1
#
_cell.length_a   1.000
_cell.length_b   1.000
_cell.length_c   1.000
_cell.angle_alpha   90.00
_cell.angle_beta   90.00
_cell.angle_gamma   90.00
#
_symmetry.space_group_name_H-M   'P 1'
#
loop_
_entity.id
_entity.type
_entity.pdbx_description
1 polymer ?
#
loop_
_entity_poly.entity_id
_entity_poly.type
_entity_poly.pdbx_seq_one_letter_code
_entity_poly.pdbx_strand_id
1 'polypeptide(L)'
;MMSDDDRDIDVESDEGDDSDSRQATSRQNAGGQYYSQAEKRAHHNALERKRRDHIKDSFSSLRDSVPALNGEKVASRAQILKKAAEYILFMRKKNSSHQQDIEDLKRQNNLLEAQIRTLEKAKTTGDIKDDVFIETESDTSDFEGSIQQRRPKKMKVVSYHSINKE
;
A
#
# COMPACT_ATOMS: atom_id res chain seq x y z
N MET A 1 6.99 -44.52 -34.95
CA MET A 1 5.52 -44.45 -34.92
C MET A 1 5.01 -45.72 -34.29
N MET A 2 4.57 -45.65 -33.03
CA MET A 2 3.69 -46.64 -32.39
C MET A 2 2.71 -45.85 -31.52
N SER A 3 1.49 -45.81 -32.05
CA SER A 3 0.14 -45.62 -31.49
C SER A 3 -0.03 -45.02 -30.10
N ASP A 4 -0.87 -44.00 -30.09
CA ASP A 4 -1.43 -43.27 -28.98
C ASP A 4 -2.11 -44.17 -27.93
N ASP A 5 -1.83 -43.78 -26.70
CA ASP A 5 -2.21 -44.36 -25.43
C ASP A 5 -3.64 -43.89 -25.10
N ASP A 6 -4.65 -44.56 -25.68
CA ASP A 6 -6.07 -44.42 -25.29
C ASP A 6 -6.28 -45.03 -23.90
N ARG A 7 -5.86 -44.31 -22.86
CA ARG A 7 -6.28 -44.57 -21.48
C ARG A 7 -7.50 -43.71 -21.18
N ASP A 8 -8.67 -44.29 -21.41
CA ASP A 8 -9.93 -43.79 -20.86
C ASP A 8 -9.77 -43.72 -19.32
N ILE A 9 -9.73 -42.50 -18.78
CA ILE A 9 -9.82 -42.28 -17.34
C ILE A 9 -11.31 -42.31 -17.01
N ASP A 10 -11.81 -43.48 -16.60
CA ASP A 10 -13.09 -43.59 -15.90
C ASP A 10 -12.98 -42.87 -14.55
N VAL A 11 -13.32 -41.58 -14.55
CA VAL A 11 -13.63 -40.84 -13.33
C VAL A 11 -15.03 -41.27 -12.90
N GLU A 12 -15.11 -42.32 -12.09
CA GLU A 12 -16.32 -42.55 -11.29
C GLU A 12 -16.58 -41.28 -10.47
N SER A 13 -17.71 -40.63 -10.76
CA SER A 13 -18.19 -39.53 -9.95
C SER A 13 -18.68 -40.12 -8.64
N ASP A 14 -17.84 -40.10 -7.62
CA ASP A 14 -18.16 -40.40 -6.24
C ASP A 14 -19.34 -39.51 -5.81
N GLU A 15 -20.54 -40.08 -5.83
CA GLU A 15 -21.73 -39.47 -5.25
C GLU A 15 -21.52 -39.45 -3.73
N GLY A 16 -20.98 -38.33 -3.24
CA GLY A 16 -20.89 -38.05 -1.82
C GLY A 16 -22.26 -38.19 -1.16
N ASP A 17 -22.43 -39.29 -0.45
CA ASP A 17 -23.49 -39.52 0.52
C ASP A 17 -23.38 -38.44 1.61
N ASP A 18 -24.24 -37.43 1.52
CA ASP A 18 -24.47 -36.43 2.57
C ASP A 18 -25.21 -37.12 3.74
N SER A 19 -24.50 -38.03 4.43
CA SER A 19 -24.87 -38.51 5.74
C SER A 19 -24.58 -37.40 6.78
N ASP A 20 -25.34 -36.29 6.72
CA ASP A 20 -25.35 -35.32 7.80
C ASP A 20 -26.23 -35.83 8.94
N SER A 21 -25.61 -35.82 10.11
CA SER A 21 -26.13 -36.31 11.37
C SER A 21 -27.41 -35.56 11.73
N ARG A 22 -28.56 -36.19 11.55
CA ARG A 22 -29.85 -35.69 12.03
C ARG A 22 -29.85 -35.66 13.56
N GLN A 23 -29.28 -34.60 14.14
CA GLN A 23 -29.54 -34.21 15.50
C GLN A 23 -31.02 -33.81 15.57
N ALA A 24 -31.81 -34.70 16.17
CA ALA A 24 -33.21 -34.50 16.44
C ALA A 24 -33.42 -33.23 17.27
N THR A 25 -33.78 -32.14 16.61
CA THR A 25 -34.50 -31.03 17.22
C THR A 25 -35.80 -30.82 16.46
N SER A 26 -36.79 -31.62 16.85
CA SER A 26 -38.20 -31.31 16.63
C SER A 26 -38.49 -29.99 17.34
N ARG A 27 -38.67 -28.88 16.59
CA ARG A 27 -39.53 -27.76 17.00
C ARG A 27 -40.18 -27.12 15.78
N GLN A 28 -41.51 -27.07 15.84
CA GLN A 28 -42.43 -26.51 14.87
C GLN A 28 -41.93 -25.23 14.17
N ASN A 29 -42.02 -25.21 12.84
CA ASN A 29 -42.44 -23.99 12.15
C ASN A 29 -43.32 -24.34 10.94
N ALA A 30 -44.63 -24.36 11.19
CA ALA A 30 -45.67 -24.48 10.18
C ALA A 30 -45.69 -23.19 9.34
N GLY A 31 -45.03 -23.26 8.19
CA GLY A 31 -44.98 -22.18 7.20
C GLY A 31 -43.95 -22.40 6.10
N GLY A 32 -43.46 -23.63 5.94
CA GLY A 32 -42.47 -24.00 4.94
C GLY A 32 -43.04 -23.80 3.54
N GLN A 33 -42.78 -22.63 2.95
CA GLN A 33 -42.94 -22.43 1.53
C GLN A 33 -42.09 -23.48 0.82
N TYR A 34 -42.76 -24.50 0.28
CA TYR A 34 -42.13 -25.50 -0.57
C TYR A 34 -41.79 -24.81 -1.88
N TYR A 35 -40.69 -24.04 -1.87
CA TYR A 35 -40.11 -23.52 -3.09
C TYR A 35 -39.81 -24.70 -4.00
N SER A 36 -40.39 -24.66 -5.19
CA SER A 36 -40.04 -25.54 -6.29
C SER A 36 -38.52 -25.51 -6.51
N GLN A 37 -37.98 -26.59 -7.09
CA GLN A 37 -36.56 -26.65 -7.42
C GLN A 37 -36.14 -25.45 -8.31
N ALA A 38 -37.05 -24.94 -9.15
CA ALA A 38 -36.86 -23.75 -9.95
C ALA A 38 -36.72 -22.47 -9.08
N GLU A 39 -37.60 -22.30 -8.09
CA GLU A 39 -37.55 -21.13 -7.18
C GLU A 39 -36.30 -21.14 -6.30
N LYS A 40 -35.85 -22.31 -5.81
CA LYS A 40 -34.58 -22.43 -5.07
C LYS A 40 -33.38 -22.00 -5.93
N ARG A 41 -33.33 -22.44 -7.19
CA ARG A 41 -32.29 -22.01 -8.15
C ARG A 41 -32.37 -20.51 -8.44
N ALA A 42 -33.57 -19.97 -8.62
CA ALA A 42 -33.77 -18.54 -8.87
C ALA A 42 -33.30 -17.70 -7.67
N HIS A 43 -33.65 -18.10 -6.44
CA HIS A 43 -33.22 -17.44 -5.22
C HIS A 43 -31.69 -17.46 -5.05
N HIS A 44 -31.06 -18.62 -5.27
CA HIS A 44 -29.60 -18.74 -5.25
C HIS A 44 -28.93 -17.82 -6.28
N ASN A 45 -29.44 -17.78 -7.52
CA ASN A 45 -28.93 -16.91 -8.58
C ASN A 45 -29.09 -15.42 -8.24
N ALA A 46 -30.18 -15.05 -7.56
CA ALA A 46 -30.42 -13.68 -7.10
C ALA A 46 -29.41 -13.28 -6.02
N LEU A 47 -29.17 -14.14 -5.02
CA LEU A 47 -28.19 -13.89 -3.98
C LEU A 47 -26.77 -13.74 -4.54
N GLU A 48 -26.36 -14.62 -5.46
CA GLU A 48 -25.03 -14.54 -6.05
C GLU A 48 -24.86 -13.29 -6.92
N ARG A 49 -25.92 -12.84 -7.61
CA ARG A 49 -25.89 -11.56 -8.32
C ARG A 49 -25.63 -10.40 -7.37
N LYS A 50 -26.37 -10.33 -6.26
CA LYS A 50 -26.17 -9.32 -5.21
C LYS A 50 -24.73 -9.35 -4.67
N ARG A 51 -24.18 -10.55 -4.42
CA ARG A 51 -22.78 -10.71 -3.99
C ARG A 51 -21.80 -10.15 -5.02
N ARG A 52 -21.99 -10.44 -6.31
CA ARG A 52 -21.14 -9.93 -7.40
C ARG A 52 -21.21 -8.41 -7.53
N ASP A 53 -22.39 -7.83 -7.33
CA ASP A 53 -22.57 -6.37 -7.36
C ASP A 53 -21.78 -5.71 -6.23
N HIS A 54 -21.87 -6.24 -5.00
CA HIS A 54 -21.08 -5.74 -3.87
C HIS A 54 -19.56 -5.84 -4.13
N ILE A 55 -19.09 -6.93 -4.74
CA ILE A 55 -17.67 -7.06 -5.12
C ILE A 55 -17.28 -6.02 -6.16
N LYS A 56 -18.14 -5.77 -7.15
CA LYS A 56 -17.90 -4.75 -8.18
C LYS A 56 -17.77 -3.36 -7.57
N ASP A 57 -18.60 -3.04 -6.57
CA ASP A 57 -18.52 -1.76 -5.85
C ASP A 57 -17.20 -1.66 -5.07
N SER A 58 -16.81 -2.72 -4.35
CA SER A 58 -15.51 -2.78 -3.66
C SER A 58 -14.32 -2.59 -4.60
N PHE A 59 -14.36 -3.15 -5.81
CA PHE A 59 -13.32 -2.94 -6.83
C PHE A 59 -13.29 -1.49 -7.33
N SER A 60 -14.45 -0.83 -7.41
CA SER A 60 -14.53 0.58 -7.80
C SER A 60 -13.91 1.47 -6.73
N SER A 61 -14.27 1.28 -5.46
CA SER A 61 -13.67 2.00 -4.33
C SER A 61 -12.16 1.76 -4.22
N LEU A 62 -11.70 0.53 -4.47
CA LEU A 62 -10.28 0.21 -4.46
C LEU A 62 -9.53 0.93 -5.59
N ARG A 63 -10.08 0.95 -6.80
CA ARG A 63 -9.49 1.66 -7.94
C ARG A 63 -9.31 3.15 -7.63
N ASP A 64 -10.34 3.78 -7.10
CA ASP A 64 -10.35 5.23 -6.84
C ASP A 64 -9.40 5.63 -5.69
N SER A 65 -9.01 4.66 -4.84
CA SER A 65 -8.02 4.84 -3.76
C SER A 65 -6.57 4.69 -4.22
N VAL A 66 -6.32 4.23 -5.46
CA VAL A 66 -4.97 3.95 -5.99
C VAL A 66 -4.62 5.02 -7.02
N PRO A 67 -3.75 6.01 -6.71
CA PRO A 67 -3.53 7.18 -7.56
C PRO A 67 -3.13 6.87 -9.01
N ALA A 68 -2.40 5.78 -9.24
CA ALA A 68 -1.98 5.36 -10.58
C ALA A 68 -3.13 4.90 -11.48
N LEU A 69 -4.29 4.60 -10.92
CA LEU A 69 -5.50 4.20 -11.64
C LEU A 69 -6.52 5.35 -11.77
N ASN A 70 -6.26 6.48 -11.11
CA ASN A 70 -7.16 7.64 -11.17
C ASN A 70 -7.17 8.21 -12.59
N GLY A 71 -8.36 8.30 -13.18
CA GLY A 71 -8.53 8.77 -14.57
C GLY A 71 -8.44 7.66 -15.63
N GLU A 72 -8.09 6.43 -15.25
CA GLU A 72 -8.15 5.29 -16.17
C GLU A 72 -9.61 4.81 -16.30
N LYS A 73 -10.22 5.10 -17.45
CA LYS A 73 -11.65 4.83 -17.70
C LYS A 73 -12.00 3.34 -17.56
N VAL A 74 -11.06 2.44 -17.85
CA VAL A 74 -11.26 0.98 -17.80
C VAL A 74 -10.00 0.30 -17.27
N ALA A 75 -9.98 -0.03 -15.98
CA ALA A 75 -8.93 -0.86 -15.36
C ALA A 75 -9.48 -2.27 -15.10
N SER A 76 -8.78 -3.31 -15.55
CA SER A 76 -9.19 -4.70 -15.27
C SER A 76 -9.01 -5.05 -13.79
N ARG A 77 -9.75 -6.06 -13.29
CA ARG A 77 -9.63 -6.54 -11.89
C ARG A 77 -8.19 -6.93 -11.54
N ALA A 78 -7.50 -7.63 -12.44
CA ALA A 78 -6.10 -8.02 -12.24
C ALA A 78 -5.17 -6.80 -12.14
N GLN A 79 -5.37 -5.78 -13.00
CA GLN A 79 -4.60 -4.54 -12.91
C GLN A 79 -4.87 -3.79 -11.61
N ILE A 80 -6.13 -3.70 -11.17
CA ILE A 80 -6.50 -3.05 -9.90
C ILE A 80 -5.75 -3.70 -8.73
N LEU A 81 -5.78 -5.04 -8.64
CA LEU A 81 -5.09 -5.77 -7.58
C LEU A 81 -3.57 -5.56 -7.64
N LYS A 82 -2.98 -5.64 -8.84
CA LYS A 82 -1.54 -5.44 -9.04
C LYS A 82 -1.11 -4.04 -8.60
N LYS A 83 -1.81 -3.00 -9.07
CA LYS A 83 -1.49 -1.61 -8.75
C LYS A 83 -1.76 -1.25 -7.29
N ALA A 84 -2.79 -1.84 -6.68
CA ALA A 84 -3.02 -1.70 -5.24
C ALA A 84 -1.86 -2.29 -4.42
N ALA A 85 -1.40 -3.50 -4.77
CA ALA A 85 -0.27 -4.12 -4.10
C ALA A 85 1.03 -3.30 -4.25
N GLU A 86 1.32 -2.84 -5.48
CA GLU A 86 2.45 -1.94 -5.76
C GLU A 86 2.36 -0.65 -4.92
N TYR A 87 1.17 -0.04 -4.83
CA TYR A 87 0.96 1.19 -4.09
C TYR A 87 1.12 1.02 -2.57
N ILE A 88 0.65 -0.09 -2.01
CA ILE A 88 0.86 -0.41 -0.58
C ILE A 88 2.36 -0.53 -0.29
N LEU A 89 3.12 -1.25 -1.11
CA LEU A 89 4.57 -1.39 -0.94
C LEU A 89 5.29 -0.05 -1.05
N PHE A 90 4.92 0.76 -2.04
CA PHE A 90 5.44 2.12 -2.21
C PHE A 90 5.17 2.99 -0.98
N MET A 91 3.93 3.02 -0.49
CA MET A 91 3.55 3.83 0.67
C MET A 91 4.26 3.38 1.95
N ARG A 92 4.50 2.08 2.14
CA ARG A 92 5.31 1.58 3.27
C ARG A 92 6.74 2.11 3.22
N LYS A 93 7.40 2.03 2.06
CA LYS A 93 8.76 2.55 1.88
C LYS A 93 8.79 4.07 2.09
N LYS A 94 7.81 4.79 1.52
CA LYS A 94 7.70 6.25 1.66
C LYS A 94 7.50 6.67 3.12
N ASN A 95 6.61 6.02 3.84
CA ASN A 95 6.38 6.28 5.27
C ASN A 95 7.64 6.01 6.10
N SER A 96 8.40 4.93 5.81
CA SER A 96 9.66 4.65 6.49
C SER A 96 10.71 5.75 6.25
N SER A 97 10.83 6.25 5.02
CA SER A 97 11.74 7.36 4.71
C SER A 97 11.35 8.63 5.47
N HIS A 98 10.06 8.97 5.47
CA HIS A 98 9.58 10.14 6.22
C HIS A 98 9.78 9.99 7.72
N GLN A 99 9.64 8.78 8.25
CA GLN A 99 9.92 8.51 9.66
C GLN A 99 11.39 8.74 9.99
N GLN A 100 12.31 8.33 9.12
CA GLN A 100 13.73 8.61 9.26
C GLN A 100 14.02 10.11 9.18
N ASP A 101 13.44 10.82 8.21
CA ASP A 101 13.59 12.28 8.09
C ASP A 101 13.12 13.00 9.36
N ILE A 102 12.00 12.55 9.96
CA ILE A 102 11.47 13.09 11.22
C ILE A 102 12.46 12.86 12.37
N GLU A 103 13.07 11.68 12.47
CA GLU A 103 14.03 11.35 13.52
C GLU A 103 15.32 12.15 13.39
N ASP A 104 15.83 12.33 12.17
CA ASP A 104 17.02 13.12 11.91
C ASP A 104 16.79 14.61 12.22
N LEU A 105 15.63 15.16 11.82
CA LEU A 105 15.26 16.54 12.17
C LEU A 105 15.08 16.74 13.68
N LYS A 106 14.51 15.76 14.39
CA LYS A 106 14.43 15.80 15.85
C LYS A 106 15.82 15.82 16.50
N ARG A 107 16.74 14.99 16.01
CA ARG A 107 18.14 14.96 16.50
C ARG A 107 18.81 16.32 16.29
N GLN A 108 18.66 16.91 15.09
CA GLN A 108 19.21 18.22 14.77
C GLN A 108 18.62 19.33 15.65
N ASN A 109 17.30 19.35 15.84
CA ASN A 109 16.64 20.33 16.71
C ASN A 109 17.14 20.22 18.16
N ASN A 110 17.26 19.01 18.71
CA ASN A 110 17.79 18.81 20.06
C ASN A 110 19.23 19.34 20.19
N LEU A 111 20.08 19.13 19.18
CA LEU A 111 21.44 19.65 19.19
C LEU A 111 21.47 21.18 19.18
N LEU A 112 20.66 21.81 18.32
CA LEU A 112 20.55 23.27 18.24
C LEU A 112 19.98 23.85 19.54
N GLU A 113 18.96 23.23 20.14
CA GLU A 113 18.42 23.64 21.43
C GLU A 113 19.47 23.58 22.56
N ALA A 114 20.32 22.54 22.56
CA ALA A 114 21.42 22.43 23.52
C ALA A 114 22.48 23.53 23.31
N GLN A 115 22.82 23.84 22.06
CA GLN A 115 23.73 24.93 21.72
C GLN A 115 23.17 26.28 22.16
N ILE A 116 21.91 26.57 21.85
CA ILE A 116 21.21 27.81 22.27
C ILE A 116 21.27 27.94 23.79
N ARG A 117 20.89 26.88 24.53
CA ARG A 117 20.91 26.89 26.00
C ARG A 117 22.31 27.19 26.56
N THR A 118 23.35 26.66 25.93
CA THR A 118 24.74 26.87 26.34
C THR A 118 25.17 28.32 26.11
N LEU A 119 24.85 28.87 24.94
CA LEU A 119 25.14 30.26 24.59
C LEU A 119 24.36 31.26 25.45
N GLU A 120 23.09 30.97 25.76
CA GLU A 120 22.27 31.78 26.67
C GLU A 120 22.89 31.82 28.06
N LYS A 121 23.33 30.67 28.59
CA LYS A 121 24.03 30.60 29.88
C LYS A 121 25.33 31.41 29.87
N ALA A 122 26.15 31.27 28.82
CA ALA A 122 27.39 32.02 28.68
C ALA A 122 27.13 33.54 28.63
N LYS A 123 26.14 33.97 27.85
CA LYS A 123 25.72 35.38 27.75
C LYS A 123 25.25 35.95 29.09
N THR A 124 24.49 35.18 29.88
CA THR A 124 24.04 35.63 31.22
C THR A 124 25.16 35.69 32.24
N THR A 125 26.22 34.89 32.07
CA THR A 125 27.34 34.82 33.04
C THR A 125 28.42 35.86 32.76
N GLY A 126 28.39 36.54 31.61
CA GLY A 126 29.29 37.66 31.28
C GLY A 126 30.71 37.27 30.83
N ASP A 127 31.05 35.98 30.84
CA ASP A 127 32.32 35.43 30.35
C ASP A 127 32.15 34.96 28.89
N ILE A 128 32.35 35.87 27.93
CA ILE A 128 32.62 35.45 26.54
C ILE A 128 34.14 35.29 26.44
N LYS A 129 34.61 34.05 26.61
CA LYS A 129 35.96 33.65 26.19
C LYS A 129 35.81 32.88 24.87
N ASP A 130 36.50 33.35 23.84
CA ASP A 130 36.45 32.90 22.43
C ASP A 130 36.87 31.43 22.16
N ASP A 131 37.01 30.59 23.19
CA ASP A 131 37.42 29.19 23.04
C ASP A 131 36.25 28.25 23.37
N VAL A 132 35.34 28.07 22.39
CA VAL A 132 34.38 26.97 22.39
C VAL A 132 34.74 26.05 21.23
N PHE A 133 35.85 25.33 21.39
CA PHE A 133 36.15 24.13 20.60
C PHE A 133 35.28 23.00 21.16
N ILE A 134 34.05 22.87 20.64
CA ILE A 134 33.22 21.69 20.88
C ILE A 134 33.70 20.63 19.90
N GLU A 135 34.54 19.71 20.39
CA GLU A 135 34.76 18.42 19.71
C GLU A 135 33.41 17.74 19.58
N THR A 136 32.84 17.83 18.38
CA THR A 136 31.66 17.07 18.01
C THR A 136 32.19 15.78 17.42
N GLU A 137 32.15 14.72 18.21
CA GLU A 137 32.57 13.40 17.74
C GLU A 137 31.65 12.98 16.58
N SER A 138 32.17 13.13 15.37
CA SER A 138 31.51 12.67 14.15
C SER A 138 31.67 11.16 14.09
N ASP A 139 30.66 10.43 14.57
CA ASP A 139 30.60 8.99 14.38
C ASP A 139 30.19 8.70 12.92
N THR A 140 31.16 8.85 12.01
CA THR A 140 31.03 8.44 10.61
C THR A 140 31.33 6.95 10.55
N SER A 141 30.30 6.12 10.69
CA SER A 141 30.41 4.70 10.35
C SER A 141 30.51 4.55 8.83
N ASP A 142 31.71 4.17 8.43
CA ASP A 142 32.12 3.43 7.24
C ASP A 142 31.02 3.05 6.21
N PHE A 143 31.00 3.78 5.09
CA PHE A 143 30.51 3.24 3.81
C PHE A 143 31.56 3.54 2.74
N GLU A 144 32.56 2.66 2.67
CA GLU A 144 33.53 2.62 1.58
C GLU A 144 32.81 2.39 0.24
N GLY A 145 32.64 3.47 -0.52
CA GLY A 145 31.94 3.48 -1.80
C GLY A 145 32.48 4.58 -2.71
N SER A 146 33.71 4.38 -3.20
CA SER A 146 34.34 5.04 -4.37
C SER A 146 33.63 6.28 -4.97
N ILE A 147 33.99 7.47 -4.48
CA ILE A 147 33.55 8.75 -5.04
C ILE A 147 34.34 9.07 -6.31
N GLN A 148 33.68 8.97 -7.47
CA GLN A 148 34.16 9.56 -8.72
C GLN A 148 33.62 10.99 -8.84
N GLN A 149 34.52 11.97 -8.86
CA GLN A 149 34.21 13.40 -8.97
C GLN A 149 33.29 13.68 -10.18
N ARG A 150 32.02 14.04 -9.94
CA ARG A 150 31.18 14.67 -10.97
C ARG A 150 31.06 16.16 -10.70
N ARG A 151 31.61 16.96 -11.62
CA ARG A 151 31.49 18.43 -11.64
C ARG A 151 30.02 18.84 -11.82
N PRO A 152 29.55 19.92 -11.16
CA PRO A 152 28.18 20.41 -11.33
C PRO A 152 28.01 21.06 -12.71
N LYS A 153 26.96 20.67 -13.44
CA LYS A 153 26.54 21.34 -14.68
C LYS A 153 25.70 22.57 -14.33
N LYS A 154 26.06 23.74 -14.88
CA LYS A 154 25.31 24.99 -14.70
C LYS A 154 23.89 24.87 -15.29
N MET A 155 22.90 25.34 -14.54
CA MET A 155 21.51 25.45 -15.00
C MET A 155 21.39 26.57 -16.05
N LYS A 156 20.73 26.27 -17.19
CA LYS A 156 20.28 27.31 -18.12
C LYS A 156 18.98 27.89 -17.58
N VAL A 157 18.99 29.19 -17.27
CA VAL A 157 17.78 29.97 -17.02
C VAL A 157 17.06 30.17 -18.35
N VAL A 158 15.85 29.63 -18.48
CA VAL A 158 14.97 29.87 -19.62
C VAL A 158 14.22 31.17 -19.37
N SER A 159 14.43 32.15 -20.25
CA SER A 159 13.72 33.44 -20.22
C SER A 159 12.31 33.27 -20.77
N TYR A 160 11.29 33.56 -19.94
CA TYR A 160 9.91 33.65 -20.39
C TYR A 160 9.70 35.03 -21.03
N HIS A 161 9.40 35.06 -22.33
CA HIS A 161 8.92 36.27 -23.00
C HIS A 161 7.44 36.48 -22.68
N SER A 162 7.11 37.61 -22.05
CA SER A 162 5.75 38.07 -21.84
C SER A 162 5.13 38.46 -23.19
N ILE A 163 4.01 37.81 -23.55
CA ILE A 163 3.19 38.20 -24.69
C ILE A 163 2.12 39.15 -24.16
N ASN A 164 2.27 40.45 -24.43
CA ASN A 164 1.18 41.41 -24.32
C ASN A 164 0.31 41.28 -25.57
N LYS A 165 -0.98 40.97 -25.39
CA LYS A 165 -2.01 41.16 -26.43
C LYS A 165 -2.79 42.42 -26.09
N GLU A 166 -2.49 43.49 -26.84
CA GLU A 166 -3.42 44.09 -27.83
C GLU A 166 -4.84 43.53 -27.82
#